data_AF-A0AAE0NJC6-F1
#
_entry.id   AF-A0AAE0NJC6-F1
#
_cell.length_a   1.000
_cell.length_b   1.000
_cell.length_c   1.000
_cell.angle_alpha   90.00
_cell.angle_beta   90.00
_cell.angle_gamma   90.00
#
_symmetry.space_group_name_H-M   'P 1'
#
loop_
_entity.id
_entity.type
_entity.pdbx_description
1 polymer ?
#
loop_
_entity_poly.entity_id
_entity_poly.type
_entity_poly.pdbx_seq_one_letter_code
_entity_poly.pdbx_strand_id
1 'polypeptide(L)'
;MRTARILRPIVDDLPPEVTAIDLSQSGKLLQTVSNPRWGGGECTYYPSTYEYQLPAPLPTLLRSDLAVSRRIRFVDKVVYGEEQEKVAAYKFNACPGSLGGGIWPEIQLLARLAPHPRIIAIDSLVLDEISGQGVIGFTMPFMPAPTLEDRLPRPFKLRWLRELMDLVDELYFEYGIVHQDIRGDNLSISDTGSILIFDFGLATQVGTDRNGRFQIGEIPEMNDVKGTMFFLYRLITHDPQYSQYFLRGVDESNIVDRDKWVKHADVELDHDVDTFYNELMAWVRKRRDGPKLTHYTQAPRHFEIPDMPEHNMGWWCGNSHSKTEEEAGRPVLTWERPPASKWDKSRKLLATGKYADEQPPVRFMHVPDPKKGFPQIGMTNAALPGQDGQKKDG
;
A
#
# COMPACT_ATOMS: atom_id res chain seq x y z
N MET A 1 8.77 0.29 -17.95
CA MET A 1 9.66 -0.90 -18.01
C MET A 1 11.06 -0.65 -18.57
N ARG A 2 11.27 0.25 -19.55
CA ARG A 2 12.61 0.61 -20.06
C ARG A 2 13.57 1.07 -18.96
N THR A 3 13.10 1.93 -18.05
CA THR A 3 13.87 2.44 -16.90
C THR A 3 14.31 1.33 -15.95
N ALA A 4 13.40 0.46 -15.49
CA ALA A 4 13.75 -0.64 -14.58
C ALA A 4 14.78 -1.61 -15.19
N ARG A 5 14.66 -1.91 -16.49
CA ARG A 5 15.62 -2.76 -17.21
C ARG A 5 17.02 -2.12 -17.32
N ILE A 6 17.07 -0.79 -17.45
CA ILE A 6 18.31 -0.01 -17.48
C ILE A 6 18.93 0.11 -16.09
N LEU A 7 18.12 0.29 -15.05
CA LEU A 7 18.57 0.48 -13.67
C LEU A 7 19.03 -0.81 -12.99
N ARG A 8 18.38 -1.94 -13.32
CA ARG A 8 18.65 -3.25 -12.70
C ARG A 8 20.14 -3.64 -12.64
N PRO A 9 20.97 -3.48 -13.69
CA PRO A 9 22.38 -3.86 -13.63
C PRO A 9 23.27 -2.92 -12.80
N ILE A 10 22.79 -1.72 -12.42
CA ILE A 10 23.62 -0.71 -11.75
C ILE A 10 23.19 -0.43 -10.31
N VAL A 11 21.89 -0.62 -9.98
CA VAL A 11 21.31 -0.14 -8.72
C VAL A 11 21.93 -0.77 -7.48
N ASP A 12 22.32 -2.05 -7.55
CA ASP A 12 22.89 -2.77 -6.41
C ASP A 12 24.35 -2.36 -6.11
N ASP A 13 25.01 -1.70 -7.07
CA ASP A 13 26.41 -1.25 -6.97
C ASP A 13 26.54 0.25 -6.71
N LEU A 14 25.42 0.97 -6.65
CA LEU A 14 25.42 2.36 -6.22
C LEU A 14 25.79 2.44 -4.72
N PRO A 15 26.73 3.32 -4.34
CA PRO A 15 26.96 3.64 -2.94
C PRO A 15 25.68 4.14 -2.25
N PRO A 16 25.48 3.85 -0.95
CA PRO A 16 24.27 4.21 -0.22
C PRO A 16 24.02 5.73 -0.15
N GLU A 17 25.06 6.55 -0.29
CA GLU A 17 24.97 8.01 -0.33
C GLU A 17 24.51 8.58 -1.67
N VAL A 18 24.32 7.76 -2.71
CA VAL A 18 23.85 8.21 -4.03
C VAL A 18 22.35 8.47 -3.97
N THR A 19 21.96 9.71 -4.28
CA THR A 19 20.58 10.20 -4.19
C THR A 19 19.95 10.47 -5.55
N ALA A 20 20.77 10.67 -6.60
CA ALA A 20 20.31 10.66 -7.98
C ALA A 20 21.37 10.12 -8.92
N ILE A 21 20.94 9.69 -10.11
CA ILE A 21 21.82 9.23 -11.18
C ILE A 21 21.40 9.81 -12.52
N ASP A 22 22.39 10.15 -13.33
CA ASP A 22 22.18 10.55 -14.73
C ASP A 22 22.52 9.38 -15.65
N LEU A 23 21.64 9.13 -16.61
CA LEU A 23 21.76 8.04 -17.57
C LEU A 23 21.82 8.60 -18.99
N SER A 24 22.65 7.99 -19.83
CA SER A 24 22.62 8.27 -21.27
C SER A 24 21.31 7.80 -21.91
N GLN A 25 21.05 8.22 -23.16
CA GLN A 25 19.92 7.67 -23.94
C GLN A 25 19.98 6.14 -24.13
N SER A 26 21.20 5.57 -24.09
CA SER A 26 21.44 4.12 -24.13
C SER A 26 21.37 3.44 -22.76
N GLY A 27 21.18 4.20 -21.68
CA GLY A 27 21.05 3.68 -20.32
C GLY A 27 22.37 3.45 -19.58
N LYS A 28 23.48 4.00 -20.07
CA LYS A 28 24.77 3.95 -19.37
C LYS A 28 24.77 5.00 -18.25
N LEU A 29 25.23 4.60 -17.06
CA LEU A 29 25.48 5.54 -15.96
C LEU A 29 26.52 6.59 -16.40
N LEU A 30 26.11 7.85 -16.39
CA LEU A 30 26.96 9.00 -16.72
C LEU A 30 27.55 9.62 -15.45
N GLN A 31 26.70 9.83 -14.45
CA GLN A 31 27.05 10.50 -13.21
C GLN A 31 26.17 10.02 -12.07
N THR A 32 26.73 10.03 -10.86
CA THR A 32 26.00 9.89 -9.60
C THR A 32 26.03 11.22 -8.87
N VAL A 33 24.93 11.55 -8.21
CA VAL A 33 24.81 12.71 -7.33
C VAL A 33 24.60 12.21 -5.92
N SER A 34 25.47 12.66 -5.02
CA SER A 34 25.34 12.44 -3.58
C SER A 34 25.02 13.79 -2.95
N ASN A 35 23.80 14.25 -3.17
CA ASN A 35 23.30 15.46 -2.54
C ASN A 35 22.42 15.04 -1.36
N PRO A 36 22.80 15.37 -0.12
CA PRO A 36 21.97 15.10 1.05
C PRO A 36 20.60 15.77 0.97
N ARG A 37 20.51 16.92 0.27
CA ARG A 37 19.23 17.56 -0.02
C ARG A 37 18.38 16.77 -1.01
N TRP A 38 18.88 15.69 -1.60
CA TRP A 38 18.13 14.80 -2.49
C TRP A 38 17.94 13.41 -1.86
N GLY A 39 18.42 13.22 -0.63
CA GLY A 39 18.31 11.97 0.12
C GLY A 39 16.90 11.78 0.66
N GLY A 40 16.23 10.73 0.17
CA GLY A 40 14.83 10.40 0.43
C GLY A 40 14.53 9.86 1.84
N GLY A 41 15.10 10.46 2.89
CA GLY A 41 14.61 10.28 4.26
C GLY A 41 13.33 11.08 4.46
N GLU A 42 12.26 10.69 3.77
CA GLU A 42 11.05 11.51 3.62
C GLU A 42 10.15 11.55 4.88
N CYS A 43 10.56 10.94 6.00
CA CYS A 43 9.71 10.87 7.19
C CYS A 43 10.45 10.86 8.52
N THR A 44 10.12 11.84 9.36
CA THR A 44 10.48 11.86 10.79
C THR A 44 9.26 11.62 11.69
N TYR A 45 8.03 11.77 11.17
CA TYR A 45 6.82 11.66 11.98
C TYR A 45 6.00 10.42 11.65
N TYR A 46 5.85 9.56 12.64
CA TYR A 46 4.95 8.42 12.64
C TYR A 46 3.93 8.60 13.76
N PRO A 47 2.62 8.63 13.45
CA PRO A 47 1.60 8.76 14.49
C PRO A 47 1.70 7.64 15.52
N SER A 48 1.51 8.00 16.77
CA SER A 48 1.47 7.04 17.88
C SER A 48 0.21 6.18 17.84
N THR A 49 0.22 5.02 18.50
CA THR A 49 -0.98 4.19 18.65
C THR A 49 -2.16 4.95 19.27
N TYR A 50 -1.88 5.95 20.11
CA TYR A 50 -2.90 6.82 20.71
C TYR A 50 -3.58 7.72 19.67
N GLU A 51 -2.81 8.30 18.75
CA GLU A 51 -3.32 9.22 17.73
C GLU A 51 -4.23 8.52 16.71
N TYR A 52 -3.99 7.25 16.42
CA TYR A 52 -4.86 6.43 15.57
C TYR A 52 -6.29 6.32 16.11
N GLN A 53 -6.49 6.42 17.44
CA GLN A 53 -7.82 6.35 18.07
C GLN A 53 -8.59 5.10 17.61
N LEU A 54 -7.92 3.94 17.59
CA LEU A 54 -8.55 2.69 17.15
C LEU A 54 -9.66 2.28 18.12
N PRO A 55 -10.77 1.69 17.64
CA PRO A 55 -11.89 1.28 18.49
C PRO A 55 -11.52 0.18 19.47
N ALA A 56 -10.53 -0.65 19.12
CA ALA A 56 -9.94 -1.66 19.98
C ALA A 56 -8.41 -1.62 19.86
N PRO A 57 -7.65 -1.86 20.95
CA PRO A 57 -6.21 -1.93 20.89
C PRO A 57 -5.77 -3.13 20.05
N LEU A 58 -4.82 -2.91 19.14
CA LEU A 58 -4.13 -3.97 18.41
C LEU A 58 -2.82 -4.34 19.10
N PRO A 59 -2.38 -5.60 19.02
CA PRO A 59 -1.03 -5.99 19.44
C PRO A 59 0.04 -5.14 18.75
N THR A 60 1.18 -4.97 19.41
CA THR A 60 2.31 -4.19 18.88
C THR A 60 3.57 -5.05 18.82
N LEU A 61 4.41 -4.77 17.82
CA LEU A 61 5.74 -5.37 17.63
C LEU A 61 6.73 -4.24 17.35
N LEU A 62 7.98 -4.38 17.79
CA LEU A 62 9.02 -3.48 17.28
C LEU A 62 9.46 -3.94 15.89
N ARG A 63 9.85 -2.99 15.04
CA ARG A 63 10.48 -3.29 13.75
C ARG A 63 11.70 -4.20 13.90
N SER A 64 12.47 -4.02 14.98
CA SER A 64 13.65 -4.85 15.30
C SER A 64 13.32 -6.29 15.63
N ASP A 65 12.06 -6.63 15.92
CA ASP A 65 11.65 -8.00 16.25
C ASP A 65 11.35 -8.82 14.99
N LEU A 66 11.24 -8.15 13.83
CA LEU A 66 10.85 -8.75 12.57
C LEU A 66 12.07 -9.16 11.75
N ALA A 67 12.21 -10.45 11.46
CA ALA A 67 13.22 -10.97 10.56
C ALA A 67 12.69 -11.03 9.13
N VAL A 68 13.35 -10.38 8.19
CA VAL A 68 12.94 -10.42 6.78
C VAL A 68 13.38 -11.74 6.17
N SER A 69 12.43 -12.50 5.63
CA SER A 69 12.67 -13.78 4.94
C SER A 69 12.49 -13.68 3.42
N ARG A 70 11.70 -12.71 2.93
CA ARG A 70 11.58 -12.37 1.51
C ARG A 70 11.12 -10.91 1.37
N ARG A 71 11.70 -10.19 0.40
CA ARG A 71 11.24 -8.85 0.02
C ARG A 71 10.22 -8.95 -1.11
N ILE A 72 9.08 -8.29 -0.95
CA ILE A 72 8.02 -8.13 -1.94
C ILE A 72 7.83 -6.61 -2.13
N ARG A 73 7.25 -6.17 -3.24
CA ARG A 73 7.08 -4.72 -3.48
C ARG A 73 6.23 -4.12 -2.36
N PHE A 74 6.80 -3.15 -1.62
CA PHE A 74 6.18 -2.45 -0.47
C PHE A 74 5.71 -3.33 0.70
N VAL A 75 6.04 -4.63 0.69
CA VAL A 75 5.66 -5.61 1.71
C VAL A 75 6.83 -6.57 1.92
N ASP A 76 7.15 -6.94 3.15
CA ASP A 76 8.11 -8.00 3.43
C ASP A 76 7.41 -9.24 3.98
N LYS A 77 7.85 -10.43 3.57
CA LYS A 77 7.57 -11.64 4.34
C LYS A 77 8.51 -11.66 5.53
N VAL A 78 7.95 -11.61 6.74
CA VAL A 78 8.71 -11.58 7.98
C VAL A 78 8.45 -12.80 8.85
N VAL A 79 9.42 -13.11 9.72
CA VAL A 79 9.33 -14.14 10.75
C VAL A 79 9.65 -13.51 12.10
N TYR A 80 8.86 -13.81 13.14
CA TYR A 80 9.05 -13.28 14.50
C TYR A 80 8.48 -14.24 15.55
N GLY A 81 8.78 -14.00 16.83
CA GLY A 81 8.41 -14.85 17.95
C GLY A 81 9.54 -15.79 18.38
N GLU A 82 9.78 -15.91 19.69
CA GLU A 82 10.88 -16.71 20.25
C GLU A 82 10.49 -18.18 20.47
N GLU A 83 9.27 -18.44 20.96
CA GLU A 83 8.80 -19.80 21.28
C GLU A 83 8.05 -20.46 20.11
N GLN A 84 7.32 -19.67 19.32
CA GLN A 84 6.63 -20.09 18.11
C GLN A 84 6.90 -19.08 17.01
N GLU A 85 7.67 -19.48 16.00
CA GLU A 85 7.90 -18.66 14.82
C GLU A 85 6.57 -18.41 14.09
N LYS A 86 6.17 -17.15 14.05
CA LYS A 86 5.04 -16.66 13.26
C LYS A 86 5.56 -16.09 11.95
N VAL A 87 4.85 -16.38 10.86
CA VAL A 87 5.14 -15.86 9.53
C VAL A 87 4.06 -14.84 9.18
N ALA A 88 4.46 -13.62 8.83
CA ALA A 88 3.54 -12.54 8.47
C ALA A 88 3.99 -11.78 7.22
N ALA A 89 3.03 -11.09 6.60
CA ALA A 89 3.29 -10.02 5.66
C ALA A 89 3.38 -8.71 6.43
N TYR A 90 4.52 -8.02 6.33
CA TYR A 90 4.78 -6.72 6.94
C TYR A 90 4.66 -5.63 5.89
N LYS A 91 3.61 -4.81 5.98
CA LYS A 91 3.42 -3.61 5.16
C LYS A 91 3.97 -2.41 5.91
N PHE A 92 4.85 -1.65 5.28
CA PHE A 92 5.64 -0.61 5.95
C PHE A 92 5.55 0.74 5.24
N ASN A 93 5.65 1.82 6.02
CA ASN A 93 5.54 3.20 5.56
C ASN A 93 6.91 3.88 5.53
N ALA A 94 7.78 3.46 4.62
CA ALA A 94 9.12 4.06 4.50
C ALA A 94 9.12 5.48 3.90
N CYS A 95 8.01 5.89 3.27
CA CYS A 95 7.86 7.18 2.60
C CYS A 95 6.36 7.58 2.60
N PRO A 96 5.93 8.53 3.47
CA PRO A 96 4.59 9.07 3.48
C PRO A 96 4.37 9.83 2.18
N GLY A 97 3.61 9.28 1.24
CA GLY A 97 3.33 9.92 -0.05
C GLY A 97 3.65 9.05 -1.27
N SER A 98 4.44 8.00 -1.11
CA SER A 98 4.70 7.03 -2.19
C SER A 98 3.45 6.26 -2.63
N LEU A 99 2.41 6.21 -1.78
CA LEU A 99 1.09 5.63 -2.06
C LEU A 99 -0.04 6.46 -1.40
N GLY A 100 -0.21 7.73 -1.83
CA GLY A 100 -1.40 8.56 -1.53
C GLY A 100 -1.97 8.48 -0.11
N GLY A 101 -1.11 8.73 0.89
CA GLY A 101 -1.51 8.74 2.30
C GLY A 101 -0.77 7.75 3.20
N GLY A 102 -0.01 6.83 2.60
CA GLY A 102 0.74 5.84 3.38
C GLY A 102 -0.19 4.80 4.00
N ILE A 103 0.17 4.26 5.16
CA ILE A 103 -0.57 3.17 5.83
C ILE A 103 -1.73 3.66 6.71
N TRP A 104 -1.86 4.97 6.94
CA TRP A 104 -2.87 5.50 7.86
C TRP A 104 -4.30 5.16 7.43
N PRO A 105 -4.75 5.48 6.20
CA PRO A 105 -6.12 5.19 5.79
C PRO A 105 -6.44 3.69 5.83
N GLU A 106 -5.49 2.85 5.43
CA GLU A 106 -5.64 1.40 5.42
C GLU A 106 -5.77 0.81 6.83
N ILE A 107 -4.91 1.25 7.77
CA ILE A 107 -5.03 0.83 9.18
C ILE A 107 -6.38 1.28 9.75
N GLN A 108 -6.79 2.52 9.52
CA GLN A 108 -8.04 3.04 10.05
C GLN A 108 -9.25 2.25 9.54
N LEU A 109 -9.24 1.89 8.25
CA LEU A 109 -10.30 1.12 7.61
C LEU A 109 -10.33 -0.32 8.13
N LEU A 110 -9.20 -1.05 8.06
CA LEU A 110 -9.15 -2.46 8.47
C LEU A 110 -9.41 -2.66 9.96
N ALA A 111 -8.99 -1.72 10.82
CA ALA A 111 -9.22 -1.82 12.26
C ALA A 111 -10.67 -1.48 12.69
N ARG A 112 -11.46 -0.85 11.82
CA ARG A 112 -12.88 -0.49 12.08
C ARG A 112 -13.87 -1.40 11.37
N LEU A 113 -13.45 -2.08 10.31
CA LEU A 113 -14.26 -3.12 9.69
C LEU A 113 -14.56 -4.25 10.69
N ALA A 114 -15.79 -4.75 10.65
CA ALA A 114 -16.11 -5.95 11.39
C ALA A 114 -15.31 -7.14 10.82
N PRO A 115 -14.89 -8.11 11.66
CA PRO A 115 -14.20 -9.30 11.19
C PRO A 115 -14.97 -9.98 10.06
N HIS A 116 -14.31 -10.23 8.94
CA HIS A 116 -14.94 -10.75 7.74
C HIS A 116 -14.12 -11.90 7.13
N PRO A 117 -14.72 -13.05 6.79
CA PRO A 117 -13.99 -14.25 6.35
C PRO A 117 -13.25 -14.10 5.01
N ARG A 118 -13.55 -13.04 4.24
CA ARG A 118 -12.94 -12.75 2.93
C ARG A 118 -12.04 -11.50 2.93
N ILE A 119 -11.79 -10.90 4.09
CA ILE A 119 -10.88 -9.75 4.25
C ILE A 119 -9.78 -10.15 5.23
N ILE A 120 -8.54 -9.89 4.87
CA ILE A 120 -7.42 -10.11 5.77
C ILE A 120 -7.36 -8.98 6.82
N ALA A 121 -7.37 -9.36 8.09
CA ALA A 121 -7.28 -8.43 9.22
C ALA A 121 -5.82 -8.13 9.59
N ILE A 122 -5.63 -7.04 10.34
CA ILE A 122 -4.35 -6.68 10.94
C ILE A 122 -4.08 -7.60 12.13
N ASP A 123 -2.88 -8.18 12.18
CA ASP A 123 -2.39 -8.96 13.33
C ASP A 123 -1.81 -8.04 14.41
N SER A 124 -0.86 -7.19 14.01
CA SER A 124 -0.15 -6.27 14.91
C SER A 124 0.25 -4.99 14.20
N LEU A 125 0.25 -3.87 14.94
CA LEU A 125 0.93 -2.65 14.54
C LEU A 125 2.44 -2.81 14.75
N VAL A 126 3.24 -2.24 13.85
CA VAL A 126 4.70 -2.26 13.95
C VAL A 126 5.19 -0.87 14.33
N LEU A 127 5.98 -0.82 15.40
CA LEU A 127 6.47 0.41 16.01
C LEU A 127 7.96 0.63 15.69
N ASP A 128 8.36 1.89 15.67
CA ASP A 128 9.75 2.30 15.51
C ASP A 128 10.60 1.97 16.76
N GLU A 129 11.90 1.76 16.58
CA GLU A 129 12.84 1.48 17.67
C GLU A 129 13.39 2.72 18.40
N ILE A 130 12.99 3.93 18.00
CA ILE A 130 13.47 5.19 18.58
C ILE A 130 12.59 5.57 19.78
N SER A 131 11.29 5.69 19.54
CA SER A 131 10.26 6.07 20.50
C SER A 131 9.57 4.85 21.12
N GLY A 132 9.50 3.74 20.37
CA GLY A 132 8.67 2.59 20.74
C GLY A 132 7.17 2.87 20.67
N GLN A 133 6.75 3.94 19.97
CA GLN A 133 5.37 4.42 19.95
C GLN A 133 4.86 4.74 18.54
N GLY A 134 5.73 5.22 17.65
CA GLY A 134 5.36 5.61 16.30
C GLY A 134 5.05 4.41 15.42
N VAL A 135 3.84 4.39 14.85
CA VAL A 135 3.37 3.30 13.98
C VAL A 135 3.96 3.51 12.58
N ILE A 136 4.87 2.61 12.22
CA ILE A 136 5.61 2.63 10.95
C ILE A 136 5.14 1.57 9.96
N GLY A 137 4.16 0.76 10.35
CA GLY A 137 3.64 -0.34 9.55
C GLY A 137 2.69 -1.21 10.34
N PHE A 138 2.28 -2.30 9.71
CA PHE A 138 1.47 -3.34 10.35
C PHE A 138 1.80 -4.70 9.74
N THR A 139 1.48 -5.74 10.49
CA THR A 139 1.58 -7.14 10.06
C THR A 139 0.19 -7.71 9.84
N MET A 140 0.11 -8.65 8.90
CA MET A 140 -1.07 -9.45 8.62
C MET A 140 -0.65 -10.89 8.29
N PRO A 141 -1.57 -11.86 8.30
CA PRO A 141 -1.26 -13.23 7.92
C PRO A 141 -0.59 -13.31 6.55
N PHE A 142 0.56 -13.98 6.47
CA PHE A 142 1.20 -14.21 5.18
C PHE A 142 0.45 -15.29 4.40
N MET A 143 -0.13 -14.93 3.27
CA MET A 143 -0.80 -15.87 2.39
C MET A 143 0.24 -16.64 1.54
N PRO A 144 0.40 -17.96 1.72
CA PRO A 144 1.30 -18.75 0.89
C PRO A 144 0.71 -19.04 -0.50
N ALA A 145 -0.62 -18.96 -0.62
CA ALA A 145 -1.33 -19.14 -1.88
C ALA A 145 -0.93 -18.05 -2.89
N PRO A 146 -0.78 -18.40 -4.18
CA PRO A 146 -0.53 -17.39 -5.21
C PRO A 146 -1.70 -16.42 -5.33
N THR A 147 -1.45 -15.29 -5.96
CA THR A 147 -2.51 -14.34 -6.29
C THR A 147 -3.30 -14.84 -7.50
N LEU A 148 -4.46 -14.24 -7.79
CA LEU A 148 -5.24 -14.56 -8.98
C LEU A 148 -4.68 -13.92 -10.26
N GLU A 149 -3.59 -13.15 -10.18
CA GLU A 149 -2.79 -12.72 -11.34
C GLU A 149 -1.89 -13.86 -11.84
N ASP A 150 -1.49 -14.77 -10.94
CA ASP A 150 -0.67 -15.93 -11.29
C ASP A 150 -1.52 -17.02 -11.96
N ARG A 151 -0.88 -17.88 -12.77
CA ARG A 151 -1.55 -19.05 -13.35
C ARG A 151 -2.07 -19.95 -12.22
N LEU A 152 -3.39 -20.13 -12.18
CA LEU A 152 -4.00 -21.00 -11.19
C LEU A 152 -3.68 -22.48 -11.50
N PRO A 153 -3.31 -23.28 -10.49
CA PRO A 153 -3.11 -24.73 -10.65
C PRO A 153 -4.43 -25.51 -10.72
N ARG A 154 -5.57 -24.80 -10.76
CA ARG A 154 -6.93 -25.34 -10.70
C ARG A 154 -7.89 -24.42 -11.44
N PRO A 155 -9.04 -24.94 -11.93
CA PRO A 155 -10.04 -24.10 -12.57
C PRO A 155 -10.51 -22.94 -11.69
N PHE A 156 -10.66 -21.75 -12.28
CA PHE A 156 -11.34 -20.64 -11.63
C PHE A 156 -12.83 -20.97 -11.50
N LYS A 157 -13.37 -20.74 -10.30
CA LYS A 157 -14.72 -21.17 -9.95
C LYS A 157 -15.72 -20.03 -10.02
N LEU A 158 -16.90 -20.29 -10.58
CA LEU A 158 -18.00 -19.31 -10.63
C LEU A 158 -18.39 -18.81 -9.23
N ARG A 159 -18.28 -19.68 -8.22
CA ARG A 159 -18.51 -19.29 -6.82
C ARG A 159 -17.57 -18.18 -6.34
N TRP A 160 -16.33 -18.12 -6.82
CA TRP A 160 -15.36 -17.10 -6.41
C TRP A 160 -15.71 -15.74 -7.00
N LEU A 161 -16.24 -15.70 -8.23
CA LEU A 161 -16.80 -14.46 -8.79
C LEU A 161 -17.99 -13.97 -7.96
N ARG A 162 -18.91 -14.87 -7.58
CA ARG A 162 -20.05 -14.53 -6.72
C ARG A 162 -19.61 -13.98 -5.37
N GLU A 163 -18.70 -14.67 -4.68
CA GLU A 163 -18.16 -14.22 -3.39
C GLU A 163 -17.46 -12.85 -3.49
N LEU A 164 -16.78 -12.55 -4.61
CA LEU A 164 -16.18 -11.24 -4.86
C LEU A 164 -17.25 -10.15 -5.06
N MET A 165 -18.23 -10.40 -5.92
CA MET A 165 -19.31 -9.44 -6.16
C MET A 165 -20.13 -9.18 -4.89
N ASP A 166 -20.41 -10.23 -4.11
CA ASP A 166 -21.09 -10.11 -2.81
C ASP A 166 -20.28 -9.27 -1.83
N LEU A 167 -18.96 -9.45 -1.77
CA LEU A 167 -18.08 -8.65 -0.91
C LEU A 167 -17.99 -7.20 -1.37
N VAL A 168 -17.89 -6.95 -2.67
CA VAL A 168 -17.89 -5.58 -3.24
C VAL A 168 -19.21 -4.89 -2.92
N ASP A 169 -20.34 -5.58 -3.05
CA ASP A 169 -21.65 -5.05 -2.67
C ASP A 169 -21.74 -4.80 -1.16
N GLU A 170 -21.23 -5.70 -0.32
CA GLU A 170 -21.20 -5.52 1.14
C GLU A 170 -20.37 -4.29 1.53
N LEU A 171 -19.14 -4.15 1.02
CA LEU A 171 -18.30 -2.98 1.28
C LEU A 171 -19.01 -1.68 0.88
N TYR A 172 -19.61 -1.66 -0.31
CA TYR A 172 -20.28 -0.46 -0.83
C TYR A 172 -21.57 -0.16 -0.06
N PHE A 173 -22.52 -1.09 -0.01
CA PHE A 173 -23.86 -0.84 0.51
C PHE A 173 -23.93 -0.84 2.03
N GLU A 174 -23.17 -1.69 2.72
CA GLU A 174 -23.22 -1.79 4.18
C GLU A 174 -22.29 -0.80 4.85
N TYR A 175 -21.08 -0.59 4.31
CA TYR A 175 -20.06 0.25 4.95
C TYR A 175 -19.82 1.58 4.25
N GLY A 176 -20.29 1.77 3.03
CA GLY A 176 -20.02 2.99 2.26
C GLY A 176 -18.55 3.09 1.85
N ILE A 177 -17.92 1.94 1.56
CA ILE A 177 -16.50 1.82 1.21
C ILE A 177 -16.36 1.42 -0.26
N VAL A 178 -15.39 2.02 -0.94
CA VAL A 178 -14.89 1.56 -2.24
C VAL A 178 -13.44 1.11 -2.08
N HIS A 179 -13.08 -0.03 -2.68
CA HIS A 179 -11.74 -0.58 -2.62
C HIS A 179 -10.79 0.11 -3.61
N GLN A 180 -11.29 0.46 -4.79
CA GLN A 180 -10.58 1.15 -5.88
C GLN A 180 -9.46 0.38 -6.59
N ASP A 181 -9.18 -0.86 -6.18
CA ASP A 181 -8.08 -1.66 -6.73
C ASP A 181 -8.42 -3.16 -6.75
N ILE A 182 -9.63 -3.48 -7.21
CA ILE A 182 -10.04 -4.86 -7.47
C ILE A 182 -9.31 -5.37 -8.72
N ARG A 183 -8.31 -6.23 -8.51
CA ARG A 183 -7.47 -6.84 -9.55
C ARG A 183 -6.79 -8.11 -9.03
N GLY A 184 -6.34 -8.97 -9.96
CA GLY A 184 -5.90 -10.34 -9.64
C GLY A 184 -4.76 -10.43 -8.63
N ASP A 185 -3.86 -9.45 -8.60
CA ASP A 185 -2.71 -9.36 -7.68
C ASP A 185 -3.10 -8.96 -6.25
N ASN A 186 -4.31 -8.45 -6.04
CA ASN A 186 -4.88 -8.16 -4.71
C ASN A 186 -5.89 -9.22 -4.25
N LEU A 187 -6.05 -10.29 -5.02
CA LEU A 187 -6.97 -11.38 -4.77
C LEU A 187 -6.22 -12.70 -4.60
N SER A 188 -6.67 -13.54 -3.68
CA SER A 188 -6.18 -14.91 -3.53
C SER A 188 -7.31 -15.84 -3.09
N ILE A 189 -7.02 -17.13 -2.95
CA ILE A 189 -7.95 -18.11 -2.42
C ILE A 189 -7.45 -18.57 -1.05
N SER A 190 -8.31 -18.47 -0.04
CA SER A 190 -8.04 -18.94 1.31
C SER A 190 -7.80 -20.46 1.37
N ASP A 191 -7.27 -20.92 2.50
CA ASP A 191 -7.15 -22.35 2.80
C ASP A 191 -8.52 -23.04 2.88
N THR A 192 -9.57 -22.29 3.24
CA THR A 192 -10.97 -22.75 3.22
C THR A 192 -11.59 -22.77 1.82
N GLY A 193 -10.87 -22.26 0.81
CA GLY A 193 -11.27 -22.31 -0.59
C GLY A 193 -12.23 -21.20 -1.03
N SER A 194 -12.29 -20.07 -0.31
CA SER A 194 -13.04 -18.87 -0.66
C SER A 194 -12.12 -17.77 -1.17
N ILE A 195 -12.65 -16.83 -1.95
CA ILE A 195 -11.89 -15.65 -2.38
C ILE A 195 -11.55 -14.75 -1.20
N LEU A 196 -10.35 -14.15 -1.25
CA LEU A 196 -9.84 -13.21 -0.27
C LEU A 196 -9.40 -11.92 -0.96
N ILE A 197 -9.69 -10.78 -0.33
CA ILE A 197 -9.12 -9.48 -0.63
C ILE A 197 -8.17 -9.09 0.51
N PHE A 198 -6.97 -8.63 0.20
CA PHE A 198 -5.94 -8.37 1.21
C PHE A 198 -5.17 -7.05 1.08
N ASP A 199 -5.42 -6.21 0.08
CA ASP A 199 -4.73 -4.92 -0.07
C ASP A 199 -5.71 -3.75 -0.12
N PHE A 200 -5.91 -3.06 1.01
CA PHE A 200 -6.84 -1.94 1.13
C PHE A 200 -6.12 -0.58 1.00
N GLY A 201 -4.91 -0.56 0.42
CA GLY A 201 -4.07 0.66 0.35
C GLY A 201 -4.67 1.82 -0.45
N LEU A 202 -5.61 1.54 -1.36
CA LEU A 202 -6.37 2.57 -2.10
C LEU A 202 -7.84 2.67 -1.66
N ALA A 203 -8.26 1.85 -0.71
CA ALA A 203 -9.65 1.82 -0.27
C ALA A 203 -9.99 3.11 0.50
N THR A 204 -11.22 3.58 0.35
CA THR A 204 -11.68 4.82 0.97
C THR A 204 -13.20 4.82 1.11
N GLN A 205 -13.72 5.87 1.73
CA GLN A 205 -15.15 6.07 1.92
C GLN A 205 -15.78 6.78 0.72
N VAL A 206 -17.01 6.37 0.37
CA VAL A 206 -17.78 6.96 -0.74
C VAL A 206 -18.06 8.43 -0.46
N GLY A 207 -17.92 9.27 -1.48
CA GLY A 207 -18.16 10.71 -1.41
C GLY A 207 -17.12 11.47 -0.59
N THR A 208 -16.02 10.82 -0.20
CA THR A 208 -14.89 11.51 0.42
C THR A 208 -14.01 12.11 -0.65
N ASP A 209 -13.92 13.44 -0.67
CA ASP A 209 -12.98 14.14 -1.54
C ASP A 209 -11.54 13.81 -1.15
N ARG A 210 -10.58 14.18 -1.99
CA ARG A 210 -9.18 14.20 -1.58
C ARG A 210 -8.97 15.27 -0.51
N ASN A 211 -9.25 14.92 0.74
CA ASN A 211 -9.05 15.79 1.89
C ASN A 211 -7.55 15.84 2.22
N GLY A 212 -6.90 16.90 1.76
CA GLY A 212 -5.51 17.18 2.08
C GLY A 212 -4.50 16.23 1.42
N ARG A 213 -3.29 16.18 2.00
CA ARG A 213 -2.11 15.56 1.37
C ARG A 213 -1.97 14.06 1.64
N PHE A 214 -2.72 13.52 2.61
CA PHE A 214 -2.46 12.21 3.22
C PHE A 214 -3.65 11.24 3.16
N GLN A 215 -4.70 11.56 2.42
CA GLN A 215 -5.84 10.66 2.23
C GLN A 215 -6.23 10.65 0.75
N ILE A 216 -6.21 9.47 0.12
CA ILE A 216 -6.86 9.27 -1.17
C ILE A 216 -8.38 9.25 -0.92
N GLY A 217 -9.06 10.28 -1.40
CA GLY A 217 -10.51 10.27 -1.55
C GLY A 217 -10.96 9.35 -2.68
N GLU A 218 -12.27 9.23 -2.85
CA GLU A 218 -12.87 8.44 -3.93
C GLU A 218 -12.41 8.97 -5.30
N ILE A 219 -11.98 8.05 -6.17
CA ILE A 219 -11.64 8.28 -7.56
C ILE A 219 -12.72 7.59 -8.39
N PRO A 220 -13.71 8.33 -8.92
CA PRO A 220 -14.88 7.73 -9.59
C PRO A 220 -14.52 6.78 -10.75
N GLU A 221 -13.43 7.05 -11.46
CA GLU A 221 -12.94 6.23 -12.57
C GLU A 221 -12.37 4.87 -12.14
N MET A 222 -12.10 4.69 -10.84
CA MET A 222 -11.56 3.49 -10.22
C MET A 222 -12.62 2.69 -9.44
N ASN A 223 -13.91 2.85 -9.75
CA ASN A 223 -14.97 2.11 -9.05
C ASN A 223 -14.84 0.58 -9.15
N ASP A 224 -15.30 -0.13 -8.11
CA ASP A 224 -15.09 -1.57 -7.94
C ASP A 224 -15.88 -2.44 -8.94
N VAL A 225 -16.97 -1.92 -9.50
CA VAL A 225 -17.73 -2.61 -10.57
C VAL A 225 -16.85 -2.76 -11.80
N LYS A 226 -16.23 -1.65 -12.22
CA LYS A 226 -15.27 -1.63 -13.33
C LYS A 226 -14.05 -2.49 -13.02
N GLY A 227 -13.50 -2.41 -11.81
CA GLY A 227 -12.39 -3.27 -11.37
C GLY A 227 -12.71 -4.76 -11.52
N THR A 228 -13.87 -5.19 -11.03
CA THR A 228 -14.36 -6.57 -11.12
C THR A 228 -14.53 -7.03 -12.58
N MET A 229 -15.07 -6.16 -13.45
CA MET A 229 -15.20 -6.46 -14.88
C MET A 229 -13.84 -6.70 -15.56
N PHE A 230 -12.88 -5.80 -15.34
CA PHE A 230 -11.54 -5.92 -15.91
C PHE A 230 -10.77 -7.11 -15.34
N PHE A 231 -10.91 -7.39 -14.04
CA PHE A 231 -10.34 -8.57 -13.41
C PHE A 231 -10.81 -9.85 -14.14
N LEU A 232 -12.13 -10.04 -14.27
CA LEU A 232 -12.65 -11.26 -14.87
C LEU A 232 -12.33 -11.35 -16.37
N TYR A 233 -12.43 -10.24 -17.10
CA TYR A 233 -12.06 -10.20 -18.52
C TYR A 233 -10.62 -10.64 -18.72
N ARG A 234 -9.68 -10.05 -17.96
CA ARG A 234 -8.25 -10.39 -18.05
C ARG A 234 -7.97 -11.83 -17.69
N LEU A 235 -8.61 -12.34 -16.63
CA LEU A 235 -8.48 -13.72 -16.19
C LEU A 235 -8.90 -14.70 -17.29
N ILE A 236 -10.00 -14.42 -18.00
CA ILE A 236 -10.54 -15.33 -19.02
C ILE A 236 -9.78 -15.24 -20.35
N THR A 237 -9.45 -14.03 -20.79
CA THR A 237 -8.96 -13.79 -22.16
C THR A 237 -7.44 -13.72 -22.26
N HIS A 238 -6.75 -13.43 -21.16
CA HIS A 238 -5.32 -13.06 -21.16
C HIS A 238 -4.98 -11.99 -22.22
N ASP A 239 -5.91 -11.07 -22.49
CA ASP A 239 -5.74 -10.04 -23.51
C ASP A 239 -4.47 -9.20 -23.24
N PRO A 240 -3.47 -9.23 -24.13
CA PRO A 240 -2.20 -8.56 -23.92
C PRO A 240 -2.32 -7.04 -23.84
N GLN A 241 -3.37 -6.44 -24.40
CA GLN A 241 -3.67 -5.02 -24.28
C GLN A 241 -3.79 -4.58 -22.82
N TYR A 242 -4.33 -5.46 -21.98
CA TYR A 242 -4.55 -5.19 -20.56
C TYR A 242 -3.55 -5.94 -19.67
N SER A 243 -2.45 -6.47 -20.22
CA SER A 243 -1.39 -7.09 -19.42
C SER A 243 -0.84 -6.15 -18.33
N GLN A 244 -0.84 -4.85 -18.57
CA GLN A 244 -0.61 -3.81 -17.58
C GLN A 244 -1.56 -2.64 -17.85
N TYR A 245 -2.39 -2.29 -16.87
CA TYR A 245 -3.32 -1.17 -16.99
C TYR A 245 -3.45 -0.42 -15.67
N PHE A 246 -3.82 0.86 -15.78
CA PHE A 246 -4.32 1.63 -14.66
C PHE A 246 -5.84 1.70 -14.80
N LEU A 247 -6.58 1.28 -13.77
CA LEU A 247 -8.04 1.21 -13.83
C LEU A 247 -8.68 2.55 -14.24
N ARG A 248 -8.08 3.67 -13.80
CA ARG A 248 -8.50 5.03 -14.19
C ARG A 248 -8.39 5.31 -15.70
N GLY A 249 -7.43 4.71 -16.39
CA GLY A 249 -7.11 5.02 -17.78
C GLY A 249 -7.75 4.12 -18.83
N VAL A 250 -8.44 3.05 -18.41
CA VAL A 250 -9.10 2.12 -19.34
C VAL A 250 -10.59 2.42 -19.47
N ASP A 251 -11.14 2.25 -20.67
CA ASP A 251 -12.58 2.38 -20.91
C ASP A 251 -13.23 1.00 -20.92
N GLU A 252 -14.23 0.81 -20.07
CA GLU A 252 -14.99 -0.44 -19.93
C GLU A 252 -15.82 -0.78 -21.18
N SER A 253 -16.17 0.22 -22.01
CA SER A 253 -16.86 -0.01 -23.30
C SER A 253 -16.08 -0.97 -24.22
N ASN A 254 -14.77 -1.10 -23.99
CA ASN A 254 -13.92 -2.02 -24.74
C ASN A 254 -14.16 -3.49 -24.39
N ILE A 255 -14.72 -3.80 -23.22
CA ILE A 255 -14.85 -5.17 -22.72
C ILE A 255 -16.31 -5.61 -22.48
N VAL A 256 -17.29 -4.75 -22.73
CA VAL A 256 -18.72 -5.11 -22.57
C VAL A 256 -19.23 -6.04 -23.68
N ASP A 257 -18.59 -6.04 -24.84
CA ASP A 257 -18.97 -6.89 -25.97
C ASP A 257 -18.61 -8.36 -25.70
N ARG A 258 -19.62 -9.24 -25.69
CA ARG A 258 -19.47 -10.67 -25.41
C ARG A 258 -18.53 -11.35 -26.39
N ASP A 259 -18.48 -10.92 -27.65
CA ASP A 259 -17.65 -11.56 -28.69
C ASP A 259 -16.15 -11.41 -28.42
N LYS A 260 -15.77 -10.45 -27.57
CA LYS A 260 -14.38 -10.25 -27.12
C LYS A 260 -13.96 -11.20 -26.00
N TRP A 261 -14.91 -11.88 -25.35
CA TRP A 261 -14.63 -12.83 -24.26
C TRP A 261 -14.28 -14.21 -24.82
N VAL A 262 -13.16 -14.28 -25.53
CA VAL A 262 -12.60 -15.53 -26.04
C VAL A 262 -11.68 -16.12 -24.98
N LYS A 263 -12.01 -17.33 -24.49
CA LYS A 263 -11.21 -18.00 -23.46
C LYS A 263 -9.80 -18.30 -23.98
N HIS A 264 -8.78 -17.90 -23.24
CA HIS A 264 -7.41 -18.28 -23.53
C HIS A 264 -7.19 -19.78 -23.30
N ALA A 265 -6.29 -20.40 -24.08
CA ALA A 265 -6.05 -21.85 -24.03
C ALA A 265 -5.53 -22.35 -22.66
N ASP A 266 -4.76 -21.52 -21.96
CA ASP A 266 -4.24 -21.82 -20.63
C ASP A 266 -5.25 -21.63 -19.48
N VAL A 267 -6.46 -21.14 -19.78
CA VAL A 267 -7.46 -20.82 -18.75
C VAL A 267 -8.43 -21.99 -18.55
N GLU A 268 -8.47 -22.47 -17.32
CA GLU A 268 -9.43 -23.46 -16.85
C GLU A 268 -10.52 -22.79 -16.02
N LEU A 269 -11.79 -23.11 -16.32
CA LEU A 269 -12.98 -22.60 -15.66
C LEU A 269 -13.87 -23.79 -15.27
N ASP A 270 -14.59 -23.71 -14.15
CA ASP A 270 -15.54 -24.75 -13.74
C ASP A 270 -16.90 -24.66 -14.48
N HIS A 271 -17.15 -23.56 -15.19
CA HIS A 271 -18.30 -23.33 -16.07
C HIS A 271 -17.84 -22.69 -17.38
N ASP A 272 -18.72 -22.66 -18.39
CA ASP A 272 -18.45 -21.96 -19.65
C ASP A 272 -18.36 -20.43 -19.48
N VAL A 273 -17.74 -19.77 -20.46
CA VAL A 273 -17.54 -18.31 -20.44
C VAL A 273 -18.88 -17.56 -20.42
N ASP A 274 -19.92 -18.09 -21.07
CA ASP A 274 -21.24 -17.46 -21.10
C ASP A 274 -21.83 -17.37 -19.71
N THR A 275 -21.67 -18.40 -18.89
CA THR A 275 -22.14 -18.43 -17.52
C THR A 275 -21.46 -17.34 -16.68
N PHE A 276 -20.13 -17.23 -16.77
CA PHE A 276 -19.37 -16.18 -16.08
C PHE A 276 -19.76 -14.77 -16.55
N TYR A 277 -19.83 -14.57 -17.87
CA TYR A 277 -20.19 -13.28 -18.45
C TYR A 277 -21.61 -12.86 -18.07
N ASN A 278 -22.59 -13.76 -18.18
CA ASN A 278 -23.98 -13.47 -17.87
C ASN A 278 -24.18 -13.15 -16.39
N GLU A 279 -23.52 -13.89 -15.49
CA GLU A 279 -23.55 -13.63 -14.05
C GLU A 279 -22.98 -12.23 -13.73
N LEU A 280 -21.77 -11.93 -14.24
CA LEU A 280 -21.12 -10.63 -14.06
C LEU A 280 -22.01 -9.51 -14.60
N MET A 281 -22.49 -9.62 -15.84
CA MET A 281 -23.25 -8.55 -16.49
C MET A 281 -24.64 -8.37 -15.87
N ALA A 282 -25.24 -9.41 -15.30
CA ALA A 282 -26.46 -9.28 -14.50
C ALA A 282 -26.21 -8.45 -13.23
N TRP A 283 -25.11 -8.74 -12.52
CA TRP A 283 -24.69 -7.94 -11.36
C TRP A 283 -24.35 -6.49 -11.74
N VAL A 284 -23.61 -6.27 -12.83
CA VAL A 284 -23.28 -4.93 -13.35
C VAL A 284 -24.55 -4.12 -13.66
N ARG A 285 -25.55 -4.71 -14.33
CA ARG A 285 -26.84 -4.03 -14.58
C ARG A 285 -27.54 -3.67 -13.28
N LYS A 286 -27.67 -4.63 -12.35
CA LYS A 286 -28.25 -4.39 -11.02
C LYS A 286 -27.56 -3.23 -10.29
N ARG A 287 -26.23 -3.14 -10.34
CA ARG A 287 -25.46 -2.06 -9.69
C ARG A 287 -25.64 -0.70 -10.37
N ARG A 288 -25.83 -0.67 -11.68
CA ARG A 288 -26.03 0.57 -12.44
C ARG A 288 -27.43 1.14 -12.28
N ASP A 289 -28.44 0.25 -12.24
CA ASP A 289 -29.86 0.60 -12.13
C ASP A 289 -30.31 0.76 -10.67
N GLY A 290 -29.54 0.20 -9.73
CA GLY A 290 -29.80 0.24 -8.31
C GLY A 290 -29.43 1.58 -7.62
N PRO A 291 -29.66 1.66 -6.29
CA PRO A 291 -29.32 2.84 -5.51
C PRO A 291 -27.82 3.11 -5.54
N LYS A 292 -27.46 4.39 -5.66
CA LYS A 292 -26.08 4.87 -5.60
C LYS A 292 -25.92 5.69 -4.34
N LEU A 293 -24.94 5.33 -3.54
CA LEU A 293 -24.52 6.16 -2.43
C LEU A 293 -23.76 7.37 -3.00
N THR A 294 -24.11 8.55 -2.52
CA THR A 294 -23.40 9.81 -2.78
C THR A 294 -22.44 10.15 -1.66
N HIS A 295 -22.60 9.52 -0.48
CA HIS A 295 -21.76 9.72 0.69
C HIS A 295 -21.82 8.48 1.58
N TYR A 296 -20.69 8.12 2.21
CA TYR A 296 -20.55 6.90 3.01
C TYR A 296 -21.55 6.81 4.17
N THR A 297 -21.97 7.94 4.74
CA THR A 297 -22.95 7.98 5.86
C THR A 297 -24.34 7.47 5.49
N GLN A 298 -24.64 7.28 4.20
CA GLN A 298 -25.87 6.65 3.75
C GLN A 298 -25.87 5.12 3.96
N ALA A 299 -24.70 4.52 4.17
CA ALA A 299 -24.57 3.09 4.46
C ALA A 299 -24.92 2.80 5.93
N PRO A 300 -25.65 1.72 6.25
CA PRO A 300 -26.15 1.45 7.59
C PRO A 300 -25.07 1.12 8.63
N ARG A 301 -23.89 0.65 8.20
CA ARG A 301 -22.76 0.27 9.04
C ARG A 301 -21.52 1.13 8.79
N HIS A 302 -21.72 2.35 8.30
CA HIS A 302 -20.65 3.32 8.17
C HIS A 302 -19.97 3.63 9.52
N PHE A 303 -18.75 4.13 9.45
CA PHE A 303 -18.00 4.58 10.62
C PHE A 303 -17.19 5.83 10.27
N GLU A 304 -16.79 6.61 11.26
CA GLU A 304 -15.93 7.77 11.05
C GLU A 304 -14.46 7.36 11.05
N ILE A 305 -13.71 7.89 10.07
CA ILE A 305 -12.26 7.79 10.01
C ILE A 305 -11.69 9.17 10.42
N PRO A 306 -10.91 9.26 11.50
CA PRO A 306 -10.30 10.52 11.88
C PRO A 306 -9.23 10.92 10.87
N ASP A 307 -9.12 12.23 10.63
CA ASP A 307 -8.03 12.79 9.84
C ASP A 307 -6.68 12.43 10.47
N MET A 308 -5.68 12.26 9.62
CA MET A 308 -4.31 12.14 10.09
C MET A 308 -3.92 13.43 10.83
N PRO A 309 -3.36 13.36 12.05
CA PRO A 309 -3.00 14.55 12.83
C PRO A 309 -2.21 15.56 11.99
N GLU A 310 -2.67 16.80 11.98
CA GLU A 310 -1.94 17.91 11.36
C GLU A 310 -0.68 18.19 12.18
N HIS A 311 0.45 17.70 11.71
CA HIS A 311 1.76 18.16 12.17
C HIS A 311 2.32 19.18 11.18
N ASN A 312 3.30 19.99 11.61
CA ASN A 312 4.04 20.97 10.78
C ASN A 312 4.89 20.29 9.69
N MET A 313 4.31 19.31 9.00
CA MET A 313 4.78 18.66 7.80
C MET A 313 4.64 19.67 6.66
N GLY A 314 5.52 20.67 6.69
CA GLY A 314 5.67 21.64 5.62
C GLY A 314 5.69 20.93 4.28
N TRP A 315 4.99 21.53 3.32
CA TRP A 315 4.92 21.16 1.91
C TRP A 315 6.09 20.27 1.45
N TRP A 316 5.79 19.02 1.09
CA TRP A 316 6.75 17.96 0.71
C TRP A 316 7.52 17.42 1.92
N CYS A 317 7.54 16.11 2.19
CA CYS A 317 8.41 15.11 1.56
C CYS A 317 9.61 15.65 0.75
N GLY A 318 10.13 16.81 1.14
CA GLY A 318 11.45 17.24 0.79
C GLY A 318 12.38 16.57 1.79
N ASN A 319 13.26 15.68 1.35
CA ASN A 319 14.69 15.96 1.12
C ASN A 319 15.48 16.83 2.14
N SER A 320 14.81 17.60 2.99
CA SER A 320 15.37 18.46 4.04
C SER A 320 14.93 18.04 5.44
N HIS A 321 13.86 17.24 5.64
CA HIS A 321 13.36 16.96 7.00
C HIS A 321 14.29 16.05 7.81
N SER A 322 14.61 14.84 7.34
CA SER A 322 15.55 13.95 8.03
C SER A 322 16.88 14.64 8.33
N LYS A 323 17.44 15.34 7.34
CA LYS A 323 18.70 16.05 7.49
C LYS A 323 18.61 17.22 8.47
N THR A 324 17.52 17.98 8.47
CA THR A 324 17.32 19.08 9.44
C THR A 324 17.17 18.53 10.86
N GLU A 325 16.51 17.39 11.00
CA GLU A 325 16.33 16.69 12.27
C GLU A 325 17.66 16.14 12.79
N GLU A 326 18.45 15.51 11.92
CA GLU A 326 19.83 15.08 12.21
C GLU A 326 20.75 16.26 12.56
N GLU A 327 20.73 17.35 11.79
CA GLU A 327 21.49 18.59 12.04
C GLU A 327 21.09 19.24 13.37
N ALA A 328 19.84 19.07 13.79
CA ALA A 328 19.34 19.49 15.09
C ALA A 328 19.56 18.45 16.21
N GLY A 329 20.27 17.36 15.94
CA GLY A 329 20.61 16.31 16.90
C GLY A 329 19.45 15.41 17.33
N ARG A 330 18.34 15.41 16.58
CA ARG A 330 17.18 14.55 16.85
C ARG A 330 17.32 13.20 16.13
N PRO A 331 16.81 12.11 16.73
CA PRO A 331 16.90 10.78 16.14
C PRO A 331 16.01 10.69 14.90
N VAL A 332 16.54 10.05 13.85
CA VAL A 332 15.82 9.80 12.59
C VAL A 332 15.75 8.30 12.34
N LEU A 333 14.58 7.83 11.93
CA LEU A 333 14.37 6.43 11.58
C LEU A 333 14.96 6.14 10.20
N THR A 334 15.93 5.23 10.15
CA THR A 334 16.60 4.79 8.93
C THR A 334 15.87 3.61 8.31
N TRP A 335 15.80 3.58 6.98
CA TRP A 335 15.14 2.52 6.21
C TRP A 335 16.10 1.82 5.24
N GLU A 336 17.37 2.20 5.24
CA GLU A 336 18.43 1.63 4.43
C GLU A 336 18.57 0.14 4.70
N ARG A 337 18.72 -0.65 3.64
CA ARG A 337 18.89 -2.11 3.74
C ARG A 337 19.93 -2.58 2.73
N PRO A 338 20.64 -3.70 2.99
CA PRO A 338 21.54 -4.30 2.01
C PRO A 338 20.81 -4.57 0.69
N PRO A 339 21.46 -4.37 -0.48
CA PRO A 339 20.89 -4.75 -1.76
C PRO A 339 20.46 -6.21 -1.80
N ALA A 340 19.41 -6.54 -2.55
CA ALA A 340 18.85 -7.90 -2.56
C ALA A 340 19.86 -8.95 -3.06
N SER A 341 20.76 -8.56 -3.96
CA SER A 341 21.87 -9.41 -4.45
C SER A 341 23.00 -9.60 -3.43
N LYS A 342 23.16 -8.66 -2.49
CA LYS A 342 24.21 -8.64 -1.45
C LYS A 342 23.68 -9.12 -0.09
N TRP A 343 22.45 -9.62 -0.04
CA TRP A 343 21.84 -10.16 1.17
C TRP A 343 22.48 -11.51 1.53
N ASP A 344 23.18 -11.55 2.67
CA ASP A 344 23.66 -12.77 3.28
C ASP A 344 22.50 -13.55 3.91
N LYS A 345 22.12 -14.66 3.25
CA LYS A 345 21.02 -15.54 3.69
C LYS A 345 21.39 -16.43 4.88
N SER A 346 22.67 -16.51 5.26
CA SER A 346 23.09 -17.25 6.44
C SER A 346 22.86 -16.47 7.73
N ARG A 347 22.63 -15.16 7.62
CA ARG A 347 22.42 -14.24 8.74
C ARG A 347 20.97 -13.77 8.79
N LYS A 348 20.49 -13.54 10.01
CA LYS A 348 19.13 -13.04 10.26
C LYS A 348 19.08 -11.54 9.97
N LEU A 349 18.57 -11.16 8.80
CA LEU A 349 18.34 -9.76 8.44
C LEU A 349 17.04 -9.27 9.10
N LEU A 350 17.10 -8.18 9.85
CA LEU A 350 15.93 -7.57 10.50
C LEU A 350 15.26 -6.55 9.56
N ALA A 351 14.00 -6.20 9.84
CA ALA A 351 13.26 -5.19 9.09
C ALA A 351 13.84 -3.76 9.25
N THR A 352 14.73 -3.57 10.24
CA THR A 352 15.58 -2.37 10.40
C THR A 352 16.64 -2.23 9.31
N GLY A 353 16.89 -3.29 8.52
CA GLY A 353 17.96 -3.34 7.54
C GLY A 353 19.31 -3.82 8.10
N LYS A 354 19.42 -4.01 9.41
CA LYS A 354 20.62 -4.56 10.05
C LYS A 354 20.52 -6.06 10.24
N TYR A 355 21.65 -6.74 10.30
CA TYR A 355 21.68 -8.13 10.74
C TYR A 355 21.52 -8.20 12.27
N ALA A 356 20.89 -9.26 12.77
CA ALA A 356 20.56 -9.39 14.19
C ALA A 356 21.79 -9.35 15.12
N ASP A 357 22.94 -9.82 14.66
CA ASP A 357 24.24 -9.78 15.33
C ASP A 357 24.93 -8.40 15.27
N GLU A 358 24.45 -7.49 14.42
CA GLU A 358 24.90 -6.09 14.32
C GLU A 358 23.90 -5.11 14.98
N GLN A 359 22.69 -5.57 15.30
CA GLN A 359 21.64 -4.73 15.85
C GLN A 359 21.99 -4.35 17.29
N PRO A 360 22.18 -3.06 17.60
CA PRO A 360 22.40 -2.63 18.97
C PRO A 360 21.15 -2.90 19.82
N PRO A 361 21.30 -3.09 21.14
CA PRO A 361 20.17 -3.19 22.05
C PRO A 361 19.24 -1.98 21.88
N VAL A 362 17.93 -2.22 21.80
CA VAL A 362 16.94 -1.15 21.71
C VAL A 362 17.03 -0.31 22.98
N ARG A 363 17.22 1.00 22.81
CA ARG A 363 17.21 1.99 23.88
C ARG A 363 16.27 3.11 23.48
N PHE A 364 15.04 3.03 23.99
CA PHE A 364 14.05 4.05 23.72
C PHE A 364 14.54 5.41 24.21
N MET A 365 14.46 6.39 23.32
CA MET A 365 14.69 7.78 23.69
C MET A 365 13.45 8.31 24.43
N HIS A 366 13.68 9.18 25.42
CA HIS A 366 12.59 9.79 26.16
C HIS A 366 11.74 10.66 25.24
N VAL A 367 10.46 10.30 25.11
CA VAL A 367 9.47 11.05 24.35
C VAL A 367 8.79 12.04 25.29
N PRO A 368 8.85 13.36 25.04
CA PRO A 368 8.29 14.38 25.93
C PRO A 368 6.77 14.24 26.16
N ASP A 369 6.04 13.79 25.15
CA ASP A 369 4.61 13.45 25.24
C ASP A 369 4.35 12.09 24.55
N PRO A 370 4.09 11.02 25.30
CA PRO A 370 3.87 9.69 24.72
C PRO A 370 2.59 9.59 23.87
N LYS A 371 1.72 10.60 23.91
CA LYS A 371 0.53 10.69 23.06
C LYS A 371 0.78 11.40 21.73
N LYS A 372 1.93 12.07 21.58
CA LYS A 372 2.25 12.91 20.41
C LYS A 372 3.59 12.57 19.75
N GLY A 373 4.38 11.66 20.32
CA GLY A 373 5.68 11.30 19.79
C GLY A 373 6.73 12.41 19.98
N PHE A 374 7.79 12.36 19.18
CA PHE A 374 8.84 13.39 19.22
C PHE A 374 8.31 14.74 18.72
N PRO A 375 8.54 15.84 19.44
CA PRO A 375 8.12 17.17 18.99
C PRO A 375 8.83 17.53 17.68
N GLN A 376 8.05 17.77 16.62
CA GLN A 376 8.57 18.29 15.35
C GLN A 376 9.01 19.75 15.52
N ILE A 377 10.05 20.19 14.79
CA ILE A 377 10.33 21.62 14.70
C ILE A 377 9.11 22.30 14.07
N GLY A 378 8.54 23.28 14.78
CA GLY A 378 7.62 24.21 14.14
C GLY A 378 8.39 24.96 13.05
N MET A 379 8.04 24.73 11.78
CA MET A 379 8.53 25.59 10.72
C MET A 379 8.04 27.00 11.02
N THR A 380 8.95 27.88 11.44
CA THR A 380 8.73 29.29 11.18
C THR A 380 8.59 29.40 9.67
N ASN A 381 7.56 30.08 9.20
CA ASN A 381 7.42 30.48 7.79
C ASN A 381 8.61 31.41 7.44
N ALA A 382 9.81 30.86 7.34
CA ALA A 382 10.91 31.52 6.67
C ALA A 382 10.53 31.45 5.19
N ALA A 383 9.99 32.56 4.70
CA ALA A 383 9.74 32.78 3.29
C ALA A 383 10.91 32.22 2.47
N LEU A 384 10.60 31.36 1.50
CA LEU A 384 11.56 30.94 0.49
C LEU A 384 12.22 32.21 -0.07
N PRO A 385 13.55 32.40 0.04
CA PRO A 385 14.21 33.51 -0.61
C PRO A 385 14.12 33.27 -2.11
N GLY A 386 13.27 34.01 -2.83
CA GLY A 386 13.23 33.99 -4.29
C GLY A 386 11.87 34.09 -4.99
N GLN A 387 10.77 34.39 -4.30
CA GLN A 387 9.48 34.68 -4.97
C GLN A 387 9.10 36.17 -5.03
N ASP A 388 10.03 37.08 -4.74
CA ASP A 388 9.85 38.50 -5.07
C ASP A 388 10.61 38.83 -6.35
N GLY A 389 9.92 38.81 -7.48
CA GLY A 389 10.59 39.12 -8.75
C GLY A 389 9.81 39.04 -10.05
N GLN A 390 8.48 39.07 -10.07
CA GLN A 390 7.74 39.48 -11.28
C GLN A 390 6.57 40.38 -10.89
N LYS A 391 6.90 41.65 -10.64
CA LYS A 391 5.94 42.73 -10.83
C LYS A 391 5.52 42.72 -12.30
N LYS A 392 4.20 42.75 -12.50
CA LYS A 392 3.54 43.10 -13.76
C LYS A 392 4.09 44.45 -14.23
N ASP A 393 4.68 44.45 -15.42
CA ASP A 393 4.76 45.60 -16.32
C ASP A 393 4.60 45.04 -17.74
N GLY A 394 3.57 45.51 -18.46
CA GLY A 394 3.24 45.11 -19.84
C GLY A 394 1.79 44.68 -20.00
#